data_AF-A0A4Q3E8B0-F1
#
_entry.id   AF-A0A4Q3E8B0-F1
#
_cell.length_a   1.000
_cell.length_b   1.000
_cell.length_c   1.000
_cell.angle_alpha   90.00
_cell.angle_beta   90.00
_cell.angle_gamma   90.00
#
_symmetry.space_group_name_H-M   'P 1'
#
loop_
_entity.id
_entity.type
_entity.pdbx_description
1 polymer ?
#
loop_
_entity_poly.entity_id
_entity_poly.type
_entity_poly.pdbx_seq_one_letter_code
_entity_poly.pdbx_strand_id
1 'polypeptide(L)'
;MQPIKFFLTMLFFMTASTAGKAQATQLPFRYARCDTKAADTGYYMKDAAAFLARTLAARGIDPGTEDFSAPYNVRVFIRIVRQDNGTLAGCTVEEARVNFDEMKVQYAPHNICFQLAGIDFVDDTYLNNFNISANLESVYPTYIRDNNLDVDGAVTIFVHYNYLNNSGSSGRAYGIPNNFLSVARWAATSTVVHSIFGHEMGHCLGLYHTFETELGAENVTRNSGNSCYDCQVDGDLCCDTPADYPDSQDNTSSTSCTYSGSKKDVCGDQTYQPSTINIMSYQPWECISATSSAITANQRTRMHATINDAGGPINTRVAEDNLGLGSISASSNAVRLYTAKNTVTINAGATVSHSGNSQAYYAAGTSITFTPGVSFTPGADGVVQASISGCN
;
A
#
# COMPACT_ATOMS: atom_id res chain seq x y z
N MET A 1 -59.57 -7.21 62.24
CA MET A 1 -58.15 -7.00 62.60
C MET A 1 -57.35 -6.72 61.33
N GLN A 2 -56.40 -5.80 61.44
CA GLN A 2 -55.67 -5.06 60.40
C GLN A 2 -54.78 -5.89 59.44
N PRO A 3 -54.26 -5.28 58.35
CA PRO A 3 -54.04 -5.92 57.04
C PRO A 3 -52.57 -6.20 56.70
N ILE A 4 -52.32 -6.96 55.62
CA ILE A 4 -51.01 -7.03 54.95
C ILE A 4 -51.17 -6.73 53.45
N LYS A 5 -50.20 -5.95 52.97
CA LYS A 5 -50.19 -5.05 51.80
C LYS A 5 -50.10 -5.77 50.45
N PHE A 6 -50.91 -5.34 49.48
CA PHE A 6 -50.67 -5.56 48.05
C PHE A 6 -49.69 -4.50 47.53
N PHE A 7 -48.56 -4.92 46.95
CA PHE A 7 -47.69 -4.05 46.18
C PHE A 7 -48.08 -4.15 44.69
N LEU A 8 -48.54 -3.01 44.18
CA LEU A 8 -48.91 -2.76 42.80
C LEU A 8 -47.63 -2.65 41.94
N THR A 9 -47.45 -3.51 40.94
CA THR A 9 -46.38 -3.33 39.95
C THR A 9 -47.00 -2.73 38.69
N MET A 10 -46.69 -1.46 38.46
CA MET A 10 -47.21 -0.62 37.38
C MET A 10 -46.45 -0.94 36.09
N LEU A 11 -47.15 -1.48 35.09
CA LEU A 11 -46.63 -1.75 33.76
C LEU A 11 -46.68 -0.46 32.94
N PHE A 12 -45.53 0.16 32.67
CA PHE A 12 -45.45 1.32 31.78
C PHE A 12 -45.24 0.87 30.33
N PHE A 13 -46.28 1.06 29.51
CA PHE A 13 -46.14 1.17 28.06
C PHE A 13 -45.57 2.57 27.75
N MET A 14 -44.45 2.64 27.03
CA MET A 14 -44.05 3.87 26.33
C MET A 14 -44.04 3.62 24.82
N THR A 15 -44.91 4.39 24.17
CA THR A 15 -45.04 4.58 22.73
C THR A 15 -43.82 5.28 22.14
N ALA A 16 -43.46 4.91 20.92
CA ALA A 16 -42.48 5.60 20.09
C ALA A 16 -42.81 7.09 19.92
N SER A 17 -41.81 7.96 20.08
CA SER A 17 -41.79 9.29 19.48
C SER A 17 -40.47 9.49 18.73
N THR A 18 -40.59 9.66 17.42
CA THR A 18 -39.53 10.14 16.55
C THR A 18 -39.28 11.62 16.84
N ALA A 19 -38.08 11.96 17.29
CA ALA A 19 -37.55 13.32 17.22
C ALA A 19 -36.07 13.21 16.84
N GLY A 20 -35.76 13.68 15.63
CA GLY A 20 -34.43 13.66 15.07
C GLY A 20 -33.42 14.36 15.96
N LYS A 21 -32.25 13.75 16.08
CA LYS A 21 -31.01 14.46 16.39
C LYS A 21 -30.01 14.05 15.31
N ALA A 22 -29.68 15.01 14.46
CA ALA A 22 -28.43 14.99 13.71
C ALA A 22 -27.31 14.90 14.74
N GLN A 23 -26.82 13.69 14.97
CA GLN A 23 -25.60 13.48 15.74
C GLN A 23 -24.48 13.43 14.72
N ALA A 24 -23.85 14.60 14.50
CA ALA A 24 -22.50 14.63 13.97
C ALA A 24 -21.64 13.81 14.95
N THR A 25 -21.46 12.53 14.63
CA THR A 25 -20.46 11.70 15.29
C THR A 25 -19.11 12.13 14.75
N GLN A 26 -18.57 13.23 15.29
CA GLN A 26 -17.12 13.37 15.34
C GLN A 26 -16.63 12.21 16.21
N LEU A 27 -16.10 11.18 15.56
CA LEU A 27 -15.41 10.09 16.24
C LEU A 27 -14.21 10.69 16.98
N PRO A 28 -13.91 10.26 18.21
CA PRO A 28 -12.79 10.78 18.98
C PRO A 28 -11.49 10.29 18.33
N PHE A 29 -10.94 11.10 17.44
CA PHE A 29 -9.67 10.83 16.76
C PHE A 29 -8.50 11.06 17.72
N ARG A 30 -8.05 9.98 18.38
CA ARG A 30 -6.64 9.82 18.71
C ARG A 30 -6.09 8.83 17.70
N TYR A 31 -5.54 9.37 16.61
CA TYR A 31 -4.93 8.60 15.52
C TYR A 31 -3.86 7.65 16.10
N ALA A 32 -4.04 6.35 15.91
CA ALA A 32 -2.99 5.38 16.19
C ALA A 32 -1.89 5.57 15.14
N ARG A 33 -0.70 5.98 15.59
CA ARG A 33 0.49 6.17 14.76
C ARG A 33 0.78 4.88 13.97
N CYS A 34 0.89 4.92 12.64
CA CYS A 34 1.63 3.85 11.94
C CYS A 34 3.12 4.15 12.14
N ASP A 35 3.62 3.85 13.34
CA ASP A 35 5.06 3.94 13.64
C ASP A 35 5.78 2.82 12.88
N THR A 36 6.05 2.96 11.58
CA THR A 36 7.01 2.09 10.90
C THR A 36 8.39 2.42 11.46
N LYS A 37 8.80 1.72 12.52
CA LYS A 37 10.21 1.73 12.92
C LYS A 37 10.96 1.10 11.76
N ALA A 38 11.79 1.89 11.06
CA ALA A 38 12.57 1.42 9.94
C ALA A 38 13.46 0.27 10.44
N ALA A 39 13.02 -0.97 10.22
CA ALA A 39 13.74 -2.15 10.62
C ALA A 39 14.81 -2.47 9.55
N ASP A 40 15.78 -1.58 9.37
CA ASP A 40 17.14 -1.97 9.03
C ASP A 40 18.15 -0.89 9.46
N THR A 41 19.29 -1.34 9.96
CA THR A 41 20.30 -0.62 10.76
C THR A 41 21.15 0.41 9.98
N GLY A 42 20.56 1.04 8.98
CA GLY A 42 21.11 2.16 8.21
C GLY A 42 20.09 2.54 7.15
N TYR A 43 19.44 3.70 7.30
CA TYR A 43 18.37 4.18 6.41
C TYR A 43 18.59 3.86 4.94
N TYR A 44 17.58 3.23 4.34
CA TYR A 44 17.63 2.80 2.95
C TYR A 44 17.86 3.99 2.02
N MET A 45 19.00 3.91 1.32
CA MET A 45 19.34 4.78 0.20
C MET A 45 19.21 6.28 0.53
N LYS A 46 20.10 6.77 1.40
CA LYS A 46 20.14 8.19 1.80
C LYS A 46 20.23 9.14 0.60
N ASP A 47 21.10 8.83 -0.37
CA ASP A 47 21.23 9.57 -1.62
C ASP A 47 20.68 8.78 -2.80
N ALA A 48 19.35 8.75 -2.90
CA ALA A 48 18.64 8.05 -3.96
C ALA A 48 18.89 8.63 -5.35
N ALA A 49 19.09 9.95 -5.45
CA ALA A 49 19.38 10.61 -6.71
C ALA A 49 20.73 10.15 -7.27
N ALA A 50 21.79 10.16 -6.46
CA ALA A 50 23.10 9.69 -6.92
C ALA A 50 23.10 8.17 -7.15
N PHE A 51 22.35 7.39 -6.37
CA PHE A 51 22.18 5.96 -6.66
C PHE A 51 21.54 5.74 -8.03
N LEU A 52 20.38 6.35 -8.28
CA LEU A 52 19.65 6.19 -9.53
C LEU A 52 20.50 6.63 -10.72
N ALA A 53 21.17 7.79 -10.62
CA ALA A 53 22.07 8.30 -11.64
C ALA A 53 23.18 7.29 -12.01
N ARG A 54 23.82 6.67 -11.01
CA ARG A 54 24.84 5.64 -11.24
C ARG A 54 24.26 4.37 -11.87
N THR A 55 23.09 3.94 -11.42
CA THR A 55 22.42 2.73 -11.92
C THR A 55 21.96 2.91 -13.37
N LEU A 56 21.45 4.08 -13.74
CA LEU A 56 21.12 4.44 -15.12
C LEU A 56 22.37 4.54 -15.99
N ALA A 57 23.42 5.20 -15.51
CA ALA A 57 24.71 5.29 -16.23
C ALA A 57 25.27 3.90 -16.57
N ALA A 58 25.23 2.97 -15.61
CA ALA A 58 25.72 1.60 -15.79
C ALA A 58 24.94 0.82 -16.87
N ARG A 59 23.71 1.25 -17.20
CA ARG A 59 22.86 0.70 -18.25
C ARG A 59 22.99 1.45 -19.58
N GLY A 60 23.86 2.46 -19.66
CA GLY A 60 24.01 3.32 -20.84
C GLY A 60 22.86 4.31 -21.04
N ILE A 61 22.07 4.57 -20.00
CA ILE A 61 21.00 5.58 -19.99
C ILE A 61 21.60 6.89 -19.44
N ASP A 62 21.24 8.04 -20.03
CA ASP A 62 21.74 9.33 -19.57
C ASP A 62 21.27 9.58 -18.12
N PRO A 63 22.19 9.78 -17.15
CA PRO A 63 21.83 10.03 -15.75
C PRO A 63 21.01 11.30 -15.52
N GLY A 64 21.09 12.26 -16.45
CA GLY A 64 20.31 13.48 -16.45
C GLY A 64 18.97 13.35 -17.17
N THR A 65 18.77 12.29 -17.95
CA THR A 65 17.41 11.92 -18.34
C THR A 65 16.76 11.27 -17.13
N GLU A 66 15.73 11.91 -16.61
CA GLU A 66 14.59 11.20 -16.07
C GLU A 66 14.01 10.33 -17.21
N ASP A 67 14.74 9.28 -17.63
CA ASP A 67 14.35 8.37 -18.72
C ASP A 67 13.16 7.57 -18.24
N PHE A 68 12.02 8.19 -18.44
CA PHE A 68 10.73 7.60 -18.27
C PHE A 68 10.04 7.46 -19.62
N SER A 69 10.81 7.13 -20.67
CA SER A 69 10.25 6.83 -21.99
C SER A 69 9.19 5.73 -21.93
N ALA A 70 9.21 4.89 -20.89
CA ALA A 70 8.15 3.97 -20.53
C ALA A 70 8.03 3.80 -19.00
N PRO A 71 6.84 3.47 -18.47
CA PRO A 71 6.64 3.22 -17.06
C PRO A 71 7.26 1.88 -16.60
N TYR A 72 7.75 1.84 -15.36
CA TYR A 72 8.01 0.58 -14.65
C TYR A 72 6.67 -0.10 -14.34
N ASN A 73 6.49 -1.34 -14.79
CA ASN A 73 5.27 -2.11 -14.55
C ASN A 73 5.48 -3.02 -13.34
N VAL A 74 5.18 -2.52 -12.15
CA VAL A 74 5.32 -3.28 -10.90
C VAL A 74 4.14 -4.24 -10.77
N ARG A 75 4.42 -5.53 -10.62
CA ARG A 75 3.40 -6.57 -10.43
C ARG A 75 2.82 -6.48 -9.03
N VAL A 76 1.51 -6.47 -8.92
CA VAL A 76 0.78 -6.43 -7.66
C VAL A 76 -0.18 -7.62 -7.59
N PHE A 77 -0.22 -8.27 -6.44
CA PHE A 77 -1.18 -9.32 -6.13
C PHE A 77 -1.94 -8.94 -4.86
N ILE A 78 -3.27 -9.02 -4.89
CA ILE A 78 -4.10 -8.65 -3.73
C ILE A 78 -4.66 -9.91 -3.08
N ARG A 79 -4.42 -10.07 -1.79
CA ARG A 79 -4.96 -11.15 -0.97
C ARG A 79 -5.99 -10.59 0.00
N ILE A 80 -7.25 -10.97 -0.20
CA ILE A 80 -8.34 -10.61 0.70
C ILE A 80 -8.40 -11.66 1.81
N VAL A 81 -8.06 -11.26 3.03
CA VAL A 81 -8.01 -12.19 4.17
C VAL A 81 -9.42 -12.42 4.72
N ARG A 82 -9.73 -13.66 5.08
CA ARG A 82 -11.00 -14.11 5.67
C ARG A 82 -10.71 -15.00 6.88
N GLN A 83 -11.73 -15.34 7.66
CA GLN A 83 -11.62 -16.38 8.68
C GLN A 83 -11.42 -17.75 8.02
N ASP A 84 -10.95 -18.75 8.76
CA ASP A 84 -10.72 -20.12 8.24
C ASP A 84 -11.97 -20.76 7.61
N ASN A 85 -13.16 -20.31 8.01
CA ASN A 85 -14.44 -20.76 7.47
C ASN A 85 -14.94 -19.94 6.26
N GLY A 86 -14.10 -19.07 5.70
CA GLY A 86 -14.40 -18.20 4.57
C GLY A 86 -15.28 -16.99 4.88
N THR A 87 -15.61 -16.73 6.15
CA THR A 87 -16.44 -15.57 6.56
C THR A 87 -15.60 -14.34 6.88
N LEU A 88 -16.25 -13.18 7.02
CA LEU A 88 -15.65 -11.91 7.43
C LEU A 88 -14.43 -11.55 6.56
N ALA A 89 -14.65 -11.41 5.25
CA ALA A 89 -13.60 -11.01 4.33
C ALA A 89 -13.18 -9.54 4.53
N GLY A 90 -11.89 -9.23 4.42
CA GLY A 90 -11.35 -7.88 4.58
C GLY A 90 -12.08 -6.84 3.73
N CYS A 91 -12.33 -7.14 2.46
CA CYS A 91 -13.19 -6.37 1.57
C CYS A 91 -13.79 -7.29 0.50
N THR A 92 -14.61 -6.74 -0.38
CA THR A 92 -15.04 -7.41 -1.63
C THR A 92 -13.96 -7.25 -2.70
N VAL A 93 -14.01 -8.09 -3.74
CA VAL A 93 -13.10 -7.98 -4.89
C VAL A 93 -13.25 -6.63 -5.60
N GLU A 94 -14.46 -6.07 -5.63
CA GLU A 94 -14.72 -4.77 -6.25
C GLU A 94 -14.09 -3.62 -5.46
N GLU A 95 -14.28 -3.61 -4.13
CA GLU A 95 -13.64 -2.61 -3.25
C GLU A 95 -12.10 -2.65 -3.36
N ALA A 96 -11.51 -3.85 -3.41
CA ALA A 96 -10.08 -4.01 -3.65
C ALA A 96 -9.63 -3.44 -5.01
N ARG A 97 -10.45 -3.61 -6.06
CA ARG A 97 -10.16 -3.09 -7.40
C ARG A 97 -10.21 -1.57 -7.46
N VAL A 98 -11.22 -0.95 -6.83
CA VAL A 98 -11.34 0.51 -6.77
C VAL A 98 -10.09 1.13 -6.13
N ASN A 99 -9.68 0.64 -4.95
CA ASN A 99 -8.47 1.12 -4.26
C ASN A 99 -7.20 0.91 -5.10
N PHE A 100 -7.11 -0.22 -5.80
CA PHE A 100 -5.99 -0.51 -6.69
C PHE A 100 -5.92 0.46 -7.88
N ASP A 101 -7.07 0.77 -8.50
CA ASP A 101 -7.14 1.70 -9.62
C ASP A 101 -6.81 3.14 -9.19
N GLU A 102 -7.22 3.56 -7.99
CA GLU A 102 -6.85 4.86 -7.43
C GLU A 102 -5.35 4.97 -7.13
N MET A 103 -4.77 3.92 -6.54
CA MET A 103 -3.33 3.79 -6.40
C MET A 103 -2.62 3.90 -7.75
N LYS A 104 -3.12 3.27 -8.83
CA LYS A 104 -2.55 3.44 -10.17
C LYS A 104 -2.56 4.88 -10.64
N VAL A 105 -3.66 5.62 -10.42
CA VAL A 105 -3.79 7.02 -10.85
C VAL A 105 -2.76 7.92 -10.16
N GLN A 106 -2.51 7.71 -8.86
CA GLN A 106 -1.53 8.50 -8.10
C GLN A 106 -0.09 8.35 -8.63
N TYR A 107 0.26 7.16 -9.14
CA TYR A 107 1.63 6.79 -9.53
C TYR A 107 1.91 6.89 -11.03
N ALA A 108 0.90 6.77 -11.89
CA ALA A 108 1.07 6.81 -13.35
C ALA A 108 1.82 8.06 -13.86
N PRO A 109 1.56 9.28 -13.36
CA PRO A 109 2.29 10.50 -13.75
C PRO A 109 3.78 10.47 -13.38
N HIS A 110 4.18 9.55 -12.51
CA HIS A 110 5.55 9.32 -12.06
C HIS A 110 6.19 8.13 -12.78
N ASN A 111 5.60 7.66 -13.88
CA ASN A 111 6.07 6.53 -14.69
C ASN A 111 6.30 5.25 -13.89
N ILE A 112 5.41 5.05 -12.93
CA ILE A 112 5.23 3.78 -12.23
C ILE A 112 3.80 3.36 -12.51
N CYS A 113 3.64 2.18 -13.07
CA CYS A 113 2.33 1.58 -13.22
C CYS A 113 2.28 0.25 -12.46
N PHE A 114 1.11 -0.02 -11.88
CA PHE A 114 0.85 -1.30 -11.24
C PHE A 114 0.07 -2.21 -12.18
N GLN A 115 0.60 -3.40 -12.42
CA GLN A 115 -0.07 -4.48 -13.13
C GLN A 115 -0.71 -5.43 -12.13
N LEU A 116 -2.02 -5.60 -12.20
CA LEU A 116 -2.72 -6.52 -11.32
C LEU A 116 -2.52 -7.96 -11.82
N ALA A 117 -1.64 -8.69 -11.14
CA ALA A 117 -1.36 -10.08 -11.44
C ALA A 117 -2.55 -10.99 -11.07
N GLY A 118 -3.23 -10.68 -9.96
CA GLY A 118 -4.37 -11.47 -9.49
C GLY A 118 -4.97 -10.92 -8.20
N ILE A 119 -6.15 -11.42 -7.88
CA ILE A 119 -6.81 -11.24 -6.58
C ILE A 119 -7.25 -12.62 -6.10
N ASP A 120 -6.96 -12.95 -4.85
CA ASP A 120 -7.45 -14.18 -4.22
C ASP A 120 -7.94 -13.95 -2.79
N PHE A 121 -8.36 -15.05 -2.17
CA PHE A 121 -8.71 -15.08 -0.76
C PHE A 121 -7.73 -15.95 0.00
N VAL A 122 -7.39 -15.51 1.22
CA VAL A 122 -6.67 -16.32 2.21
C VAL A 122 -7.59 -16.55 3.39
N ASP A 123 -7.90 -17.82 3.67
CA ASP A 123 -8.68 -18.24 4.83
C ASP A 123 -7.72 -18.48 5.99
N ASP A 124 -7.58 -17.48 6.87
CA ASP A 124 -6.65 -17.47 7.98
C ASP A 124 -7.17 -16.59 9.13
N THR A 125 -7.81 -17.22 10.11
CA THR A 125 -8.37 -16.56 11.30
C THR A 125 -7.32 -15.77 12.08
N TYR A 126 -6.07 -16.26 12.15
CA TYR A 126 -5.01 -15.59 12.89
C TYR A 126 -4.63 -14.28 12.20
N LEU A 127 -4.42 -14.35 10.89
CA LEU A 127 -4.09 -13.20 10.06
C LEU A 127 -5.24 -12.20 9.97
N ASN A 128 -6.48 -12.68 9.94
CA ASN A 128 -7.67 -11.83 9.81
C ASN A 128 -8.07 -11.09 11.10
N ASN A 129 -7.52 -11.52 12.25
CA ASN A 129 -7.79 -10.93 13.57
C ASN A 129 -6.50 -10.42 14.24
N PHE A 130 -5.50 -10.04 13.46
CA PHE A 130 -4.21 -9.66 14.00
C PHE A 130 -4.34 -8.41 14.89
N ASN A 131 -4.21 -8.60 16.21
CA ASN A 131 -4.66 -7.62 17.21
C ASN A 131 -3.57 -7.14 18.18
N ILE A 132 -2.33 -7.60 18.06
CA ILE A 132 -1.26 -7.28 19.01
C ILE A 132 -0.29 -6.26 18.41
N SER A 133 -0.52 -4.98 18.71
CA SER A 133 0.31 -3.87 18.24
C SER A 133 1.78 -3.97 18.65
N ALA A 134 2.08 -4.55 19.83
CA ALA A 134 3.44 -4.65 20.37
C ALA A 134 4.37 -5.58 19.56
N ASN A 135 3.80 -6.52 18.79
CA ASN A 135 4.55 -7.51 18.03
C ASN A 135 4.28 -7.45 16.52
N LEU A 136 3.53 -6.44 16.06
CA LEU A 136 3.13 -6.34 14.66
C LEU A 136 4.35 -6.36 13.72
N GLU A 137 5.43 -5.67 14.06
CA GLU A 137 6.63 -5.63 13.20
C GLU A 137 7.50 -6.88 13.26
N SER A 138 7.49 -7.61 14.39
CA SER A 138 8.37 -8.77 14.57
C SER A 138 7.69 -10.10 14.24
N VAL A 139 6.38 -10.20 14.46
CA VAL A 139 5.62 -11.44 14.30
C VAL A 139 4.92 -11.50 12.96
N TYR A 140 4.32 -10.40 12.50
CA TYR A 140 3.50 -10.45 11.29
C TYR A 140 4.34 -10.73 10.03
N PRO A 141 5.45 -10.01 9.76
CA PRO A 141 6.31 -10.33 8.61
C PRO A 141 6.86 -11.76 8.64
N THR A 142 7.21 -12.24 9.83
CA THR A 142 7.68 -13.62 10.03
C THR A 142 6.57 -14.62 9.72
N TYR A 143 5.36 -14.38 10.22
CA TYR A 143 4.20 -15.24 9.96
C TYR A 143 3.86 -15.32 8.46
N ILE A 144 3.85 -14.19 7.75
CA ILE A 144 3.63 -14.16 6.30
C ILE A 144 4.66 -15.01 5.57
N ARG A 145 5.95 -14.85 5.91
CA ARG A 145 7.05 -15.57 5.26
C ARG A 145 7.08 -17.06 5.59
N ASP A 146 6.92 -17.41 6.86
CA ASP A 146 6.94 -18.81 7.35
C ASP A 146 5.77 -19.63 6.80
N ASN A 147 4.66 -18.96 6.44
CA ASN A 147 3.49 -19.58 5.84
C ASN A 147 3.39 -19.36 4.32
N ASN A 148 4.43 -18.79 3.67
CA ASN A 148 4.49 -18.54 2.23
C ASN A 148 3.26 -17.77 1.69
N LEU A 149 2.80 -16.77 2.46
CA LEU A 149 1.60 -16.01 2.14
C LEU A 149 1.89 -14.85 1.19
N ASP A 150 3.08 -14.27 1.17
CA ASP A 150 3.46 -13.32 0.13
C ASP A 150 3.64 -14.04 -1.22
N VAL A 151 3.24 -13.38 -2.30
CA VAL A 151 3.30 -13.94 -3.64
C VAL A 151 4.64 -13.61 -4.28
N ASP A 152 5.43 -14.64 -4.55
CA ASP A 152 6.69 -14.49 -5.26
C ASP A 152 6.49 -13.84 -6.63
N GLY A 153 7.40 -12.93 -7.00
CA GLY A 153 7.33 -12.15 -8.23
C GLY A 153 6.36 -10.96 -8.24
N ALA A 154 5.59 -10.71 -7.17
CA ALA A 154 4.73 -9.51 -7.05
C ALA A 154 4.84 -8.83 -5.68
N VAL A 155 4.44 -7.56 -5.61
CA VAL A 155 4.15 -6.89 -4.33
C VAL A 155 2.80 -7.38 -3.85
N THR A 156 2.71 -7.87 -2.61
CA THR A 156 1.47 -8.44 -2.07
C THR A 156 0.74 -7.43 -1.18
N ILE A 157 -0.53 -7.17 -1.48
CA ILE A 157 -1.42 -6.34 -0.65
C ILE A 157 -2.36 -7.26 0.12
N PHE A 158 -2.28 -7.26 1.44
CA PHE A 158 -3.21 -7.98 2.31
C PHE A 158 -4.31 -7.05 2.81
N VAL A 159 -5.57 -7.45 2.69
CA VAL A 159 -6.70 -6.69 3.25
C VAL A 159 -7.36 -7.47 4.37
N HIS A 160 -7.39 -6.91 5.57
CA HIS A 160 -7.83 -7.58 6.81
C HIS A 160 -9.19 -7.11 7.27
N TYR A 161 -10.02 -8.02 7.78
CA TYR A 161 -11.29 -7.66 8.40
C TYR A 161 -11.09 -6.96 9.74
N ASN A 162 -10.30 -7.55 10.63
CA ASN A 162 -9.98 -6.99 11.93
C ASN A 162 -8.46 -6.73 12.02
N TYR A 163 -8.06 -5.52 11.65
CA TYR A 163 -6.69 -5.06 11.73
C TYR A 163 -6.48 -4.26 13.02
N LEU A 164 -5.58 -4.70 13.89
CA LEU A 164 -5.21 -4.03 15.13
C LEU A 164 -6.42 -3.65 16.01
N ASN A 165 -7.40 -4.54 16.17
CA ASN A 165 -8.66 -4.28 16.89
C ASN A 165 -9.46 -3.07 16.38
N ASN A 166 -9.35 -2.75 15.09
CA ASN A 166 -9.92 -1.52 14.52
C ASN A 166 -9.47 -0.25 15.29
N SER A 167 -8.23 -0.24 15.79
CA SER A 167 -7.65 0.86 16.58
C SER A 167 -7.48 2.19 15.83
N GLY A 168 -7.95 2.28 14.59
CA GLY A 168 -7.83 3.46 13.74
C GLY A 168 -6.57 3.50 12.88
N SER A 169 -5.72 2.47 12.92
CA SER A 169 -4.65 2.30 11.92
C SER A 169 -5.22 1.87 10.57
N SER A 170 -4.72 2.47 9.50
CA SER A 170 -5.20 2.27 8.12
C SER A 170 -4.45 1.18 7.37
N GLY A 171 -3.16 1.01 7.65
CA GLY A 171 -2.28 0.09 6.94
C GLY A 171 -0.85 0.07 7.49
N ARG A 172 -0.02 -0.79 6.90
CA ARG A 172 1.41 -0.88 7.20
C ARG A 172 2.21 -1.61 6.13
N ALA A 173 3.43 -1.15 5.86
CA ALA A 173 4.38 -1.78 4.93
C ALA A 173 5.49 -2.64 5.58
N TYR A 174 5.61 -2.66 6.91
CA TYR A 174 6.54 -3.53 7.68
C TYR A 174 8.04 -3.39 7.38
N GLY A 175 8.42 -2.31 6.72
CA GLY A 175 9.78 -2.05 6.26
C GLY A 175 9.75 -1.04 5.11
N ILE A 176 10.83 -0.28 4.96
CA ILE A 176 10.98 0.71 3.90
C ILE A 176 12.36 0.48 3.26
N PRO A 177 12.44 -0.14 2.06
CA PRO A 177 11.35 -0.71 1.27
C PRO A 177 10.89 -2.10 1.78
N ASN A 178 9.79 -2.60 1.22
CA ASN A 178 9.31 -3.97 1.46
C ASN A 178 8.52 -4.49 0.24
N ASN A 179 8.30 -5.80 0.17
CA ASN A 179 7.55 -6.46 -0.91
C ASN A 179 6.09 -6.81 -0.57
N PHE A 180 5.59 -6.43 0.60
CA PHE A 180 4.18 -6.59 0.94
C PHE A 180 3.74 -5.52 1.93
N LEU A 181 2.42 -5.32 1.99
CA LEU A 181 1.78 -4.38 2.89
C LEU A 181 0.41 -4.92 3.34
N SER A 182 -0.10 -4.37 4.44
CA SER A 182 -1.44 -4.64 4.96
C SER A 182 -2.30 -3.40 4.95
N VAL A 183 -3.59 -3.58 4.71
CA VAL A 183 -4.61 -2.54 4.76
C VAL A 183 -5.78 -3.01 5.63
N ALA A 184 -6.31 -2.10 6.45
CA ALA A 184 -7.48 -2.34 7.26
C ALA A 184 -8.76 -2.30 6.42
N ARG A 185 -9.74 -3.15 6.76
CA ARG A 185 -11.07 -3.18 6.12
C ARG A 185 -11.70 -1.81 5.97
N TRP A 186 -11.72 -1.03 7.04
CA TRP A 186 -12.42 0.27 7.03
C TRP A 186 -11.87 1.21 5.95
N ALA A 187 -10.56 1.14 5.66
CA ALA A 187 -9.92 1.91 4.60
C ALA A 187 -10.32 1.36 3.23
N ALA A 188 -10.19 0.04 3.03
CA ALA A 188 -10.53 -0.61 1.76
C ALA A 188 -12.03 -0.48 1.39
N THR A 189 -12.93 -0.39 2.37
CA THR A 189 -14.38 -0.24 2.13
C THR A 189 -14.85 1.22 2.15
N SER A 190 -13.93 2.17 2.33
CA SER A 190 -14.30 3.58 2.39
C SER A 190 -14.70 4.09 1.01
N THR A 191 -15.74 4.93 0.95
CA THR A 191 -16.12 5.64 -0.28
C THR A 191 -15.45 7.01 -0.41
N VAL A 192 -14.69 7.42 0.60
CA VAL A 192 -14.10 8.75 0.71
C VAL A 192 -12.60 8.74 1.03
N VAL A 193 -12.05 7.59 1.42
CA VAL A 193 -10.63 7.41 1.73
C VAL A 193 -10.03 6.45 0.72
N HIS A 194 -9.17 7.01 -0.14
CA HIS A 194 -8.68 6.33 -1.36
C HIS A 194 -7.15 6.32 -1.46
N SER A 195 -6.46 6.88 -0.46
CA SER A 195 -5.00 7.07 -0.48
C SER A 195 -4.22 5.99 0.25
N ILE A 196 -4.86 5.07 0.98
CA ILE A 196 -4.15 4.14 1.87
C ILE A 196 -3.35 3.09 1.11
N PHE A 197 -3.90 2.53 0.03
CA PHE A 197 -3.13 1.64 -0.86
C PHE A 197 -1.89 2.37 -1.40
N GLY A 198 -2.07 3.62 -1.85
CA GLY A 198 -0.99 4.46 -2.33
C GLY A 198 0.05 4.81 -1.27
N HIS A 199 -0.36 5.14 -0.05
CA HIS A 199 0.54 5.47 1.07
C HIS A 199 1.45 4.29 1.42
N GLU A 200 0.85 3.12 1.65
CA GLU A 200 1.61 1.92 2.04
C GLU A 200 2.47 1.41 0.88
N MET A 201 1.99 1.53 -0.37
CA MET A 201 2.81 1.21 -1.54
C MET A 201 4.00 2.17 -1.66
N GLY A 202 3.86 3.43 -1.22
CA GLY A 202 4.94 4.41 -1.19
C GLY A 202 6.07 3.94 -0.27
N HIS A 203 5.72 3.42 0.91
CA HIS A 203 6.67 2.77 1.81
C HIS A 203 7.33 1.52 1.18
N CYS A 204 6.56 0.65 0.51
CA CYS A 204 7.13 -0.48 -0.24
C CYS A 204 8.15 -0.01 -1.30
N LEU A 205 7.94 1.18 -1.87
CA LEU A 205 8.80 1.82 -2.86
C LEU A 205 9.86 2.75 -2.23
N GLY A 206 10.08 2.73 -0.91
CA GLY A 206 11.19 3.42 -0.27
C GLY A 206 10.93 4.88 0.13
N LEU A 207 9.67 5.31 0.14
CA LEU A 207 9.28 6.62 0.66
C LEU A 207 9.12 6.59 2.18
N TYR A 208 9.63 7.63 2.83
CA TYR A 208 9.39 7.89 4.25
C TYR A 208 8.16 8.77 4.43
N HIS A 209 7.65 8.84 5.66
CA HIS A 209 6.67 9.87 5.99
C HIS A 209 7.26 11.26 5.80
N THR A 210 6.46 12.23 5.37
CA THR A 210 6.91 13.62 5.20
C THR A 210 7.41 14.25 6.50
N PHE A 211 6.94 13.74 7.64
CA PHE A 211 7.32 14.16 8.98
C PHE A 211 8.35 13.22 9.64
N GLU A 212 9.11 12.45 8.85
CA GLU A 212 10.18 11.59 9.34
C GLU A 212 11.14 12.36 10.27
N THR A 213 11.54 11.73 11.38
CA THR A 213 12.40 12.35 12.41
C THR A 213 13.53 11.44 12.89
N GLU A 214 13.53 10.16 12.52
CA GLU A 214 14.55 9.21 12.91
C GLU A 214 15.91 9.57 12.28
N LEU A 215 15.89 10.11 11.07
CA LEU A 215 17.06 10.70 10.38
C LEU A 215 17.51 12.05 10.95
N GLY A 216 16.71 12.67 11.80
CA GLY A 216 16.81 14.08 12.16
C GLY A 216 15.53 14.82 11.78
N ALA A 217 15.13 15.79 12.60
CA ALA A 217 13.96 16.62 12.32
C ALA A 217 14.36 17.70 11.30
N GLU A 218 13.77 17.62 10.11
CA GLU A 218 14.07 18.53 9.01
C GLU A 218 13.76 19.99 9.36
N ASN A 219 14.69 20.87 9.00
CA ASN A 219 14.49 22.31 9.09
C ASN A 219 13.70 22.84 7.88
N VAL A 220 12.99 23.95 8.09
CA VAL A 220 12.08 24.53 7.09
C VAL A 220 12.84 25.16 5.92
N THR A 221 14.07 25.62 6.16
CA THR A 221 14.81 26.37 5.15
C THR A 221 15.09 25.52 3.89
N ARG A 222 14.84 26.12 2.72
CA ARG A 222 15.18 25.53 1.40
C ARG A 222 16.35 26.23 0.72
N ASN A 223 17.01 27.12 1.45
CA ASN A 223 18.20 27.82 0.95
C ASN A 223 19.45 27.00 1.28
N SER A 224 20.05 26.38 0.27
CA SER A 224 21.27 25.56 0.45
C SER A 224 22.50 26.31 0.98
N GLY A 225 22.47 27.65 0.98
CA GLY A 225 23.50 28.47 1.64
C GLY A 225 23.27 28.71 3.14
N ASN A 226 22.13 28.29 3.69
CA ASN A 226 21.83 28.40 5.12
C ASN A 226 22.47 27.22 5.87
N SER A 227 23.10 27.47 7.02
CA SER A 227 23.69 26.42 7.87
C SER A 227 22.67 25.42 8.41
N CYS A 228 21.38 25.77 8.40
CA CYS A 228 20.27 24.90 8.78
C CYS A 228 19.68 24.10 7.60
N TYR A 229 20.22 24.19 6.39
CA TYR A 229 19.71 23.42 5.26
C TYR A 229 20.12 21.94 5.39
N ASP A 230 19.12 21.07 5.54
CA ASP A 230 19.34 19.66 5.91
C ASP A 230 18.39 18.66 5.22
N CYS A 231 17.50 19.08 4.33
CA CYS A 231 16.52 18.22 3.65
C CYS A 231 17.12 17.06 2.82
N GLN A 232 18.45 17.04 2.63
CA GLN A 232 19.18 15.97 1.95
C GLN A 232 19.67 14.86 2.91
N VAL A 233 19.62 15.11 4.22
CA VAL A 233 20.19 14.23 5.26
C VAL A 233 19.22 13.95 6.41
N ASP A 234 18.28 14.87 6.67
CA ASP A 234 17.24 14.80 7.70
C ASP A 234 15.85 14.72 7.03
N GLY A 235 14.81 14.41 7.81
CA GLY A 235 13.44 14.31 7.30
C GLY A 235 13.21 13.11 6.37
N ASP A 236 12.37 13.32 5.36
CA ASP A 236 11.98 12.31 4.36
C ASP A 236 12.99 12.17 3.21
N LEU A 237 14.10 12.93 3.27
CA LEU A 237 15.16 13.04 2.26
C LEU A 237 14.68 13.56 0.89
N CYS A 238 13.57 14.31 0.87
CA CYS A 238 12.98 14.90 -0.31
C CYS A 238 12.87 16.43 -0.17
N CYS A 239 13.89 17.16 -0.63
CA CYS A 239 13.92 18.63 -0.55
C CYS A 239 12.79 19.41 -1.25
N ASP A 240 12.02 18.78 -2.14
CA ASP A 240 10.84 19.38 -2.78
C ASP A 240 9.53 19.03 -2.04
N THR A 241 9.59 18.15 -1.04
CA THR A 241 8.58 18.04 0.01
C THR A 241 8.79 19.20 0.99
N PRO A 242 7.76 20.00 1.32
CA PRO A 242 7.86 20.96 2.42
C PRO A 242 8.08 20.25 3.76
N ALA A 243 8.94 20.83 4.60
CA ALA A 243 9.27 20.23 5.89
C ALA A 243 8.00 20.07 6.72
N ASP A 244 7.89 18.93 7.37
CA ASP A 244 6.75 18.55 8.20
C ASP A 244 7.22 18.12 9.59
N TYR A 245 6.29 17.91 10.50
CA TYR A 245 6.57 17.44 11.85
C TYR A 245 5.43 16.55 12.37
N PRO A 246 5.72 15.65 13.33
CA PRO A 246 4.68 14.80 13.90
C PRO A 246 3.52 15.60 14.49
N ASP A 247 2.29 15.15 14.23
CA ASP A 247 1.05 15.78 14.70
C ASP A 247 0.71 17.12 14.00
N SER A 248 1.31 17.43 12.83
CA SER A 248 0.97 18.64 12.06
C SER A 248 -0.47 18.63 11.53
N GLN A 249 -1.04 17.46 11.27
CA GLN A 249 -2.42 17.27 10.84
C GLN A 249 -3.46 17.83 11.82
N ASP A 250 -3.13 17.92 13.12
CA ASP A 250 -4.01 18.52 14.14
C ASP A 250 -4.26 20.01 13.89
N ASN A 251 -3.46 20.63 13.02
CA ASN A 251 -3.57 22.03 12.62
C ASN A 251 -4.07 22.20 11.17
N THR A 252 -4.57 21.13 10.54
CA THR A 252 -5.11 21.17 9.18
C THR A 252 -6.62 20.95 9.20
N SER A 253 -7.35 21.87 8.58
CA SER A 253 -8.79 21.72 8.41
C SER A 253 -9.11 20.60 7.42
N SER A 254 -9.88 19.59 7.83
CA SER A 254 -10.36 18.52 6.95
C SER A 254 -11.39 18.99 5.90
N THR A 255 -11.88 20.24 5.99
CA THR A 255 -12.85 20.80 5.03
C THR A 255 -12.19 21.75 4.04
N SER A 256 -11.31 22.63 4.51
CA SER A 256 -10.64 23.62 3.67
C SER A 256 -9.24 23.21 3.22
N CYS A 257 -8.71 22.11 3.78
CA CYS A 257 -7.36 21.61 3.53
C CYS A 257 -6.26 22.65 3.72
N THR A 258 -6.53 23.62 4.59
CA THR A 258 -5.63 24.70 4.96
C THR A 258 -4.97 24.36 6.28
N TYR A 259 -3.64 24.38 6.30
CA TYR A 259 -2.83 24.28 7.50
C TYR A 259 -2.73 25.66 8.18
N SER A 260 -2.95 25.72 9.49
CA SER A 260 -2.94 26.97 10.28
C SER A 260 -2.02 26.91 11.50
N GLY A 261 -1.09 25.96 11.54
CA GLY A 261 -0.16 25.82 12.67
C GLY A 261 0.93 26.91 12.68
N SER A 262 1.48 27.15 13.86
CA SER A 262 2.50 28.19 14.11
C SER A 262 3.83 27.62 14.64
N LYS A 263 3.99 26.30 14.58
CA LYS A 263 5.21 25.61 15.03
C LYS A 263 6.39 26.00 14.14
N LYS A 264 7.52 26.30 14.76
CA LYS A 264 8.79 26.60 14.10
C LYS A 264 9.75 25.43 14.23
N ASP A 265 10.71 25.37 13.31
CA ASP A 265 11.86 24.47 13.43
C ASP A 265 12.83 24.91 14.53
N VAL A 266 13.89 24.13 14.74
CA VAL A 266 14.91 24.43 15.76
C VAL A 266 15.74 25.67 15.40
N CYS A 267 15.78 26.05 14.13
CA CYS A 267 16.46 27.26 13.67
C CYS A 267 15.67 28.54 13.95
N GLY A 268 14.36 28.45 14.23
CA GLY A 268 13.56 29.51 14.85
C GLY A 268 13.13 30.66 13.92
N ASP A 269 13.59 30.64 12.67
CA ASP A 269 13.37 31.70 11.70
C ASP A 269 12.12 31.50 10.84
N GLN A 270 11.66 30.25 10.68
CA GLN A 270 10.56 29.91 9.79
C GLN A 270 9.55 28.96 10.46
N THR A 271 8.28 29.10 10.09
CA THR A 271 7.19 28.23 10.53
C THR A 271 7.07 27.08 9.53
N TYR A 272 6.83 25.86 10.03
CA TYR A 272 6.51 24.72 9.17
C TYR A 272 5.30 25.03 8.28
N GLN A 273 5.33 24.54 7.04
CA GLN A 273 4.25 24.66 6.06
C GLN A 273 4.09 23.32 5.34
N PRO A 274 3.63 22.27 6.05
CA PRO A 274 3.58 20.93 5.51
C PRO A 274 2.63 20.83 4.31
N SER A 275 2.92 19.92 3.40
CA SER A 275 2.01 19.64 2.28
C SER A 275 0.74 18.98 2.80
N THR A 276 -0.42 19.60 2.59
CA THR A 276 -1.73 19.04 2.98
C THR A 276 -2.26 17.97 2.04
N ILE A 277 -1.54 17.72 0.93
CA ILE A 277 -2.00 16.86 -0.17
C ILE A 277 -1.11 15.65 -0.42
N ASN A 278 0.06 15.58 0.21
CA ASN A 278 1.06 14.54 -0.07
C ASN A 278 0.63 13.19 0.52
N ILE A 279 0.65 12.12 -0.27
CA ILE A 279 0.19 10.81 0.20
C ILE A 279 1.03 10.24 1.34
N MET A 280 2.29 10.64 1.51
CA MET A 280 3.16 10.18 2.59
C MET A 280 3.00 10.99 3.88
N SER A 281 2.06 11.94 3.93
CA SER A 281 1.71 12.67 5.14
C SER A 281 0.53 12.01 5.88
N TYR A 282 0.28 12.45 7.12
CA TYR A 282 -0.93 12.08 7.89
C TYR A 282 -1.99 13.17 7.90
N GLN A 283 -1.94 14.05 6.90
CA GLN A 283 -2.93 15.10 6.75
C GLN A 283 -4.33 14.50 6.59
N PRO A 284 -5.40 15.25 6.89
CA PRO A 284 -6.75 14.74 6.77
C PRO A 284 -6.97 14.07 5.41
N TRP A 285 -7.56 12.88 5.41
CA TRP A 285 -7.69 12.06 4.21
C TRP A 285 -8.51 12.77 3.12
N GLU A 286 -9.40 13.68 3.51
CA GLU A 286 -10.18 14.56 2.63
C GLU A 286 -9.28 15.44 1.74
N CYS A 287 -8.06 15.70 2.19
CA CYS A 287 -7.12 16.65 1.60
C CYS A 287 -6.04 15.97 0.77
N ILE A 288 -5.75 14.69 1.04
CA ILE A 288 -4.75 13.93 0.28
C ILE A 288 -5.17 13.86 -1.18
N SER A 289 -4.24 14.23 -2.08
CA SER A 289 -4.54 14.24 -3.51
C SER A 289 -4.75 12.83 -4.04
N ALA A 290 -5.78 12.66 -4.86
CA ALA A 290 -5.99 11.45 -5.66
C ALA A 290 -5.26 11.50 -7.02
N THR A 291 -4.46 12.53 -7.28
CA THR A 291 -3.85 12.80 -8.59
C THR A 291 -2.33 12.89 -8.51
N SER A 292 -1.67 13.27 -9.60
CA SER A 292 -0.21 13.41 -9.70
C SER A 292 0.43 14.27 -8.59
N SER A 293 -0.30 15.27 -8.07
CA SER A 293 0.20 16.18 -7.04
C SER A 293 0.39 15.55 -5.66
N ALA A 294 -0.06 14.30 -5.51
CA ALA A 294 0.13 13.48 -4.31
C ALA A 294 1.61 13.19 -3.98
N ILE A 295 2.47 13.17 -5.00
CA ILE A 295 3.86 12.70 -4.91
C ILE A 295 4.76 13.75 -5.58
N THR A 296 5.89 14.06 -4.94
CA THR A 296 6.87 15.05 -5.45
C THR A 296 7.87 14.43 -6.44
N ALA A 297 8.70 15.25 -7.08
CA ALA A 297 9.73 14.78 -8.01
C ALA A 297 10.87 14.05 -7.28
N ASN A 298 11.27 14.49 -6.08
CA ASN A 298 12.28 13.76 -5.30
C ASN A 298 11.71 12.44 -4.76
N GLN A 299 10.43 12.41 -4.35
CA GLN A 299 9.76 11.16 -4.01
C GLN A 299 9.73 10.19 -5.21
N ARG A 300 9.38 10.67 -6.42
CA ARG A 300 9.52 9.87 -7.64
C ARG A 300 10.95 9.33 -7.81
N THR A 301 11.96 10.18 -7.67
CA THR A 301 13.37 9.78 -7.77
C THR A 301 13.70 8.65 -6.80
N ARG A 302 13.27 8.76 -5.54
CA ARG A 302 13.44 7.71 -4.53
C ARG A 302 12.79 6.40 -4.94
N MET A 303 11.53 6.43 -5.38
CA MET A 303 10.83 5.22 -5.81
C MET A 303 11.49 4.53 -7.00
N HIS A 304 11.95 5.31 -7.98
CA HIS A 304 12.69 4.78 -9.13
C HIS A 304 14.01 4.18 -8.69
N ALA A 305 14.72 4.81 -7.77
CA ALA A 305 15.95 4.28 -7.22
C ALA A 305 15.71 2.93 -6.52
N THR A 306 14.65 2.82 -5.71
CA THR A 306 14.22 1.56 -5.07
C THR A 306 13.88 0.46 -6.09
N ILE A 307 13.16 0.80 -7.17
CA ILE A 307 12.81 -0.16 -8.22
C ILE A 307 14.06 -0.68 -8.95
N ASN A 308 15.06 0.18 -9.14
CA ASN A 308 16.30 -0.16 -9.85
C ASN A 308 17.37 -0.81 -8.95
N ASP A 309 17.14 -0.91 -7.65
CA ASP A 309 18.05 -1.61 -6.74
C ASP A 309 17.95 -3.12 -6.93
N ALA A 310 18.92 -3.70 -7.64
CA ALA A 310 18.98 -5.13 -7.93
C ALA A 310 19.06 -6.02 -6.67
N GLY A 311 19.50 -5.48 -5.53
CA GLY A 311 19.48 -6.17 -4.24
C GLY A 311 18.21 -5.91 -3.43
N GLY A 312 17.37 -4.99 -3.88
CA GLY A 312 16.17 -4.53 -3.19
C GLY A 312 14.95 -5.43 -3.42
N PRO A 313 13.90 -5.28 -2.59
CA PRO A 313 12.74 -6.15 -2.61
C PRO A 313 11.82 -5.94 -3.82
N ILE A 314 11.98 -4.85 -4.58
CA ILE A 314 11.05 -4.48 -5.66
C ILE A 314 11.57 -4.88 -7.05
N ASN A 315 12.88 -4.91 -7.27
CA ASN A 315 13.45 -5.06 -8.61
C ASN A 315 12.96 -6.31 -9.35
N THR A 316 12.90 -7.46 -8.67
CA THR A 316 12.42 -8.73 -9.24
C THR A 316 10.89 -8.79 -9.44
N ARG A 317 10.17 -7.73 -9.09
CA ARG A 317 8.70 -7.63 -9.19
C ARG A 317 8.25 -6.73 -10.33
N VAL A 318 9.19 -6.14 -11.07
CA VAL A 318 8.90 -5.45 -12.32
C VAL A 318 8.64 -6.50 -13.41
N ALA A 319 7.53 -6.34 -14.13
CA ALA A 319 7.19 -7.18 -15.25
C ALA A 319 8.14 -6.93 -16.44
N GLU A 320 8.55 -8.02 -17.07
CA GLU A 320 9.24 -7.96 -18.36
C GLU A 320 8.29 -7.56 -19.50
N ASP A 321 8.85 -7.14 -20.63
CA ASP A 321 8.04 -6.70 -21.78
C ASP A 321 7.18 -7.83 -22.35
N ASN A 322 7.77 -9.03 -22.53
CA ASN A 322 7.10 -10.19 -23.09
C ASN A 322 7.60 -11.45 -22.37
N LEU A 323 6.68 -12.36 -22.04
CA LEU A 323 6.97 -13.63 -21.38
C LEU A 323 6.69 -14.80 -22.33
N GLY A 324 7.74 -15.56 -22.65
CA GLY A 324 7.65 -16.82 -23.38
C GLY A 324 7.73 -18.01 -22.44
N LEU A 325 6.64 -18.77 -22.30
CA LEU A 325 6.54 -19.89 -21.37
C LEU A 325 7.02 -21.20 -21.99
N GLY A 326 7.96 -21.86 -21.31
CA GLY A 326 8.31 -23.26 -21.58
C GLY A 326 7.25 -24.24 -21.07
N SER A 327 7.59 -25.53 -21.09
CA SER A 327 6.70 -26.57 -20.56
C SER A 327 6.51 -26.42 -19.05
N ILE A 328 5.26 -26.49 -18.60
CA ILE A 328 4.86 -26.34 -17.20
C ILE A 328 3.99 -27.55 -16.82
N SER A 329 4.22 -28.12 -15.65
CA SER A 329 3.32 -29.07 -15.01
C SER A 329 3.17 -28.69 -13.55
N ALA A 330 1.98 -28.25 -13.17
CA ALA A 330 1.71 -27.74 -11.84
C ALA A 330 0.39 -28.32 -11.29
N SER A 331 0.46 -28.86 -10.08
CA SER A 331 -0.70 -29.43 -9.39
C SER A 331 -0.86 -28.99 -7.93
N SER A 332 0.11 -28.23 -7.39
CA SER A 332 0.13 -27.75 -6.00
C SER A 332 -0.51 -26.38 -5.84
N ASN A 333 -0.97 -26.07 -4.63
CA ASN A 333 -1.56 -24.78 -4.23
C ASN A 333 -0.61 -23.57 -4.21
N ALA A 334 0.62 -23.71 -4.70
CA ALA A 334 1.53 -22.57 -4.84
C ALA A 334 1.00 -21.61 -5.92
N VAL A 335 0.90 -20.32 -5.57
CA VAL A 335 0.57 -19.24 -6.50
C VAL A 335 1.70 -19.07 -7.51
N ARG A 336 1.35 -19.16 -8.80
CA ARG A 336 2.27 -18.98 -9.92
C ARG A 336 1.80 -17.83 -10.78
N LEU A 337 2.69 -16.85 -10.98
CA LEU A 337 2.43 -15.67 -11.79
C LEU A 337 3.12 -15.82 -13.15
N TYR A 338 2.32 -15.70 -14.20
CA TYR A 338 2.77 -15.63 -15.58
C TYR A 338 2.38 -14.28 -16.15
N THR A 339 3.22 -13.29 -15.91
CA THR A 339 2.86 -11.89 -16.07
C THR A 339 3.89 -11.13 -16.88
N ALA A 340 3.41 -10.33 -17.82
CA ALA A 340 4.25 -9.49 -18.68
C ALA A 340 3.54 -8.18 -18.99
N LYS A 341 4.31 -7.13 -19.28
CA LYS A 341 3.78 -5.83 -19.69
C LYS A 341 2.95 -5.94 -20.97
N ASN A 342 3.44 -6.62 -22.00
CA ASN A 342 2.79 -6.67 -23.30
C ASN A 342 2.14 -8.02 -23.55
N THR A 343 2.93 -9.10 -23.65
CA THR A 343 2.42 -10.40 -24.10
C THR A 343 2.89 -11.57 -23.24
N VAL A 344 2.02 -12.56 -23.06
CA VAL A 344 2.36 -13.88 -22.52
C VAL A 344 2.04 -14.92 -23.58
N THR A 345 3.04 -15.70 -23.99
CA THR A 345 2.90 -16.70 -25.08
C THR A 345 3.47 -18.04 -24.64
N ILE A 346 2.82 -19.14 -25.01
CA ILE A 346 3.39 -20.48 -24.84
C ILE A 346 4.35 -20.78 -26.00
N ASN A 347 5.60 -21.12 -25.69
CA ASN A 347 6.63 -21.39 -26.69
C ASN A 347 6.26 -22.61 -27.55
N ALA A 348 6.68 -22.59 -28.82
CA ALA A 348 6.41 -23.70 -29.74
C ALA A 348 6.94 -25.04 -29.19
N GLY A 349 6.08 -26.05 -29.15
CA GLY A 349 6.41 -27.38 -28.62
C GLY A 349 6.35 -27.51 -27.09
N ALA A 350 6.07 -26.42 -26.35
CA ALA A 350 5.85 -26.49 -24.92
C ALA A 350 4.47 -27.06 -24.57
N THR A 351 4.40 -27.80 -23.46
CA THR A 351 3.16 -28.32 -22.88
C THR A 351 2.93 -27.67 -21.53
N VAL A 352 1.76 -27.06 -21.33
CA VAL A 352 1.39 -26.43 -20.06
C VAL A 352 0.21 -27.16 -19.46
N SER A 353 0.37 -27.70 -18.26
CA SER A 353 -0.68 -28.39 -17.54
C SER A 353 -0.84 -27.81 -16.14
N HIS A 354 -2.03 -27.30 -15.84
CA HIS A 354 -2.45 -26.92 -14.49
C HIS A 354 -3.56 -27.86 -14.03
N SER A 355 -3.35 -28.59 -12.94
CA SER A 355 -4.32 -29.55 -12.41
C SER A 355 -4.44 -29.48 -10.89
N GLY A 356 -5.36 -30.24 -10.29
CA GLY A 356 -5.47 -30.34 -8.83
C GLY A 356 -5.60 -28.97 -8.16
N ASN A 357 -4.77 -28.70 -7.16
CA ASN A 357 -4.88 -27.46 -6.38
C ASN A 357 -4.09 -26.30 -7.00
N SER A 358 -3.61 -26.43 -8.25
CA SER A 358 -2.83 -25.39 -8.93
C SER A 358 -3.46 -24.00 -8.82
N GLN A 359 -2.68 -23.01 -8.40
CA GLN A 359 -3.05 -21.59 -8.43
C GLN A 359 -2.22 -20.87 -9.52
N ALA A 360 -2.81 -20.59 -10.67
CA ALA A 360 -2.10 -20.00 -11.81
C ALA A 360 -2.78 -18.72 -12.28
N TYR A 361 -2.00 -17.64 -12.36
CA TYR A 361 -2.48 -16.32 -12.76
C TYR A 361 -1.66 -15.83 -13.95
N TYR A 362 -2.35 -15.68 -15.07
CA TYR A 362 -1.81 -15.13 -16.30
C TYR A 362 -2.29 -13.68 -16.43
N ALA A 363 -1.38 -12.72 -16.56
CA ALA A 363 -1.73 -11.33 -16.80
C ALA A 363 -0.84 -10.69 -17.87
N ALA A 364 -1.44 -10.03 -18.86
CA ALA A 364 -0.69 -9.30 -19.88
C ALA A 364 -1.39 -8.00 -20.23
N GLY A 365 -0.65 -6.97 -20.67
CA GLY A 365 -1.26 -5.71 -21.08
C GLY A 365 -1.92 -5.73 -22.45
N THR A 366 -1.47 -6.61 -23.35
CA THR A 366 -1.99 -6.69 -24.73
C THR A 366 -2.65 -8.04 -25.01
N SER A 367 -1.93 -9.16 -24.83
CA SER A 367 -2.47 -10.48 -25.17
C SER A 367 -1.86 -11.62 -24.38
N ILE A 368 -2.68 -12.64 -24.12
CA ILE A 368 -2.26 -13.95 -23.63
C ILE A 368 -2.61 -14.97 -24.70
N THR A 369 -1.64 -15.75 -25.15
CA THR A 369 -1.82 -16.73 -26.22
C THR A 369 -1.52 -18.14 -25.74
N PHE A 370 -2.57 -18.96 -25.65
CA PHE A 370 -2.48 -20.39 -25.40
C PHE A 370 -2.43 -21.17 -26.71
N THR A 371 -1.41 -22.00 -26.89
CA THR A 371 -1.20 -22.82 -28.10
C THR A 371 -1.62 -24.28 -27.85
N PRO A 372 -1.67 -25.14 -28.88
CA PRO A 372 -1.83 -26.58 -28.66
C PRO A 372 -0.81 -27.12 -27.64
N GLY A 373 -1.25 -28.03 -26.76
CA GLY A 373 -0.44 -28.55 -25.65
C GLY A 373 -0.74 -27.91 -24.28
N VAL A 374 -1.71 -27.00 -24.22
CA VAL A 374 -2.21 -26.40 -22.97
C VAL A 374 -3.41 -27.18 -22.44
N SER A 375 -3.41 -27.51 -21.15
CA SER A 375 -4.50 -28.17 -20.42
C SER A 375 -4.72 -27.50 -19.06
N PHE A 376 -5.95 -27.02 -18.83
CA PHE A 376 -6.37 -26.48 -17.53
C PHE A 376 -7.46 -27.36 -16.96
N THR A 377 -7.11 -28.08 -15.89
CA THR A 377 -8.00 -29.01 -15.17
C THR A 377 -7.89 -28.79 -13.66
N PRO A 378 -8.09 -27.56 -13.15
CA PRO A 378 -8.06 -27.31 -11.71
C PRO A 378 -9.14 -28.14 -10.98
N GLY A 379 -8.80 -28.61 -9.79
CA GLY A 379 -9.72 -29.23 -8.85
C GLY A 379 -10.57 -28.20 -8.10
N ALA A 380 -11.31 -28.63 -7.08
CA ALA A 380 -12.24 -27.78 -6.33
C ALA A 380 -11.56 -26.53 -5.73
N ASP A 381 -10.33 -26.69 -5.25
CA ASP A 381 -9.56 -25.60 -4.64
C ASP A 381 -8.55 -24.98 -5.62
N GLY A 382 -8.49 -25.44 -6.87
CA GLY A 382 -7.56 -24.94 -7.89
C GLY A 382 -8.13 -23.74 -8.65
N VAL A 383 -7.26 -22.83 -9.10
CA VAL A 383 -7.64 -21.73 -9.98
C VAL A 383 -6.65 -21.57 -11.14
N VAL A 384 -7.21 -21.32 -12.32
CA VAL A 384 -6.46 -20.79 -13.46
C VAL A 384 -7.20 -19.54 -13.92
N GLN A 385 -6.57 -18.38 -13.74
CA GLN A 385 -7.13 -17.09 -14.15
C GLN A 385 -6.24 -16.49 -15.24
N ALA A 386 -6.86 -15.95 -16.29
CA ALA A 386 -6.19 -15.15 -17.29
C ALA A 386 -6.88 -13.79 -17.39
N SER A 387 -6.10 -12.72 -17.36
CA SER A 387 -6.60 -11.35 -17.45
C SER A 387 -5.76 -10.52 -18.42
N ILE A 388 -6.44 -9.67 -19.19
CA ILE A 388 -5.77 -8.54 -19.83
C ILE A 388 -5.80 -7.40 -18.82
N SER A 389 -4.65 -7.14 -18.22
CA SER A 389 -4.44 -6.11 -17.21
C SER A 389 -3.16 -5.39 -17.60
N GLY A 390 -3.36 -4.30 -18.35
CA GLY A 390 -2.29 -3.44 -18.84
C GLY A 390 -2.31 -2.08 -18.18
N CYS A 391 -1.24 -1.35 -18.46
CA CYS A 391 -1.05 0.04 -18.09
C CYS A 391 -1.38 1.01 -19.24
N ASN A 392 -2.12 0.52 -20.23
CA ASN A 392 -2.45 1.20 -21.47
C ASN A 392 -3.70 2.06 -21.35
#